data_AF-A0A8H9BTE2-F1
#
_entry.id   AF-A0A8H9BTE2-F1
#
_cell.length_a   1.000
_cell.length_b   1.000
_cell.length_c   1.000
_cell.angle_alpha   90.00
_cell.angle_beta   90.00
_cell.angle_gamma   90.00
#
_symmetry.space_group_name_H-M   'P 1'
#
loop_
_entity.id
_entity.type
_entity.pdbx_description
1 polymer ?
#
loop_
_entity_poly.entity_id
_entity_poly.type
_entity_poly.pdbx_seq_one_letter_code
_entity_poly.pdbx_strand_id
1 'polypeptide(L)' 'MIDKNKLIELDKRKGALDEYVYVKHKKRGTEYRIEMFVKNTTNERDGEVLVIYSDEDWDNTWARNIDEFCDGNFEIVK' A
#
# COMPACT_ATOMS: atom_id res chain seq x y z
N MET A 1 -7.83 -0.92 11.52
CA MET A 1 -6.78 -1.72 10.87
C MET A 1 -7.21 -1.89 9.43
N ILE A 2 -6.31 -1.75 8.44
CA ILE A 2 -6.70 -1.98 7.04
C ILE A 2 -6.89 -3.49 6.86
N ASP A 3 -8.01 -3.90 6.27
CA ASP A 3 -8.18 -5.29 5.86
C ASP A 3 -7.32 -5.56 4.62
N LYS A 4 -6.35 -6.46 4.75
CA LYS A 4 -5.43 -6.88 3.68
C LYS A 4 -6.16 -7.34 2.41
N ASN A 5 -7.25 -8.10 2.56
CA ASN A 5 -8.00 -8.61 1.41
C ASN A 5 -8.72 -7.47 0.67
N LYS A 6 -9.26 -6.51 1.42
CA LYS A 6 -9.87 -5.30 0.86
C LYS A 6 -8.84 -4.48 0.08
N LEU A 7 -7.63 -4.35 0.62
CA LEU A 7 -6.56 -3.59 -0.02
C LEU A 7 -6.13 -4.21 -1.36
N ILE A 8 -5.98 -5.54 -1.40
CA ILE A 8 -5.66 -6.29 -2.63
C ILE A 8 -6.80 -6.20 -3.66
N GLU A 9 -8.07 -6.18 -3.21
CA GLU A 9 -9.21 -6.01 -4.11
C GLU A 9 -9.24 -4.62 -4.75
N LEU A 10 -8.94 -3.57 -3.99
CA LEU A 10 -8.87 -2.20 -4.50
C LEU A 10 -7.74 -2.03 -5.53
N ASP A 11 -6.59 -2.66 -5.31
CA ASP A 11 -5.50 -2.66 -6.29
C ASP A 11 -5.87 -3.33 -7.63
N LYS A 12 -6.57 -4.47 -7.57
CA LYS A 12 -7.08 -5.12 -8.78
C LYS A 12 -8.06 -4.24 -9.55
N ARG A 13 -8.78 -3.35 -8.87
CA ARG A 13 -9.70 -2.37 -9.50
C ARG A 13 -8.95 -1.17 -10.07
N LYS A 14 -7.85 -0.72 -9.45
CA LYS A 14 -6.99 0.37 -9.95
C LYS A 14 -6.54 0.14 -11.38
N GLY A 15 -6.13 -1.09 -11.71
CA GLY A 15 -5.71 -1.46 -13.07
C GLY A 15 -6.77 -1.23 -14.16
N ALA A 16 -8.04 -1.03 -13.79
CA ALA A 16 -9.13 -0.73 -14.71
C ALA A 16 -9.52 0.76 -14.79
N LEU A 17 -9.10 1.61 -13.85
CA LEU A 17 -9.58 2.99 -13.72
C LEU A 17 -8.48 4.07 -13.63
N ASP A 18 -7.20 3.70 -13.62
CA ASP A 18 -6.06 4.63 -13.43
C ASP A 18 -6.16 5.45 -12.11
N GLU A 19 -6.94 4.94 -11.15
CA GLU A 19 -7.19 5.56 -9.86
C GLU A 19 -6.27 4.97 -8.78
N TYR A 20 -5.61 5.82 -8.00
CA TYR A 20 -4.79 5.39 -6.88
C TYR A 20 -5.63 5.17 -5.63
N VAL A 21 -5.24 4.19 -4.81
CA VAL A 21 -5.77 4.04 -3.45
C VAL A 21 -4.99 4.97 -2.53
N TYR A 22 -5.68 5.86 -1.81
CA TYR A 22 -5.01 6.77 -0.88
C TYR A 22 -5.15 6.28 0.55
N VAL A 23 -4.05 6.35 1.30
CA VAL A 23 -4.00 6.04 2.72
C VAL A 23 -3.45 7.21 3.52
N LYS A 24 -3.84 7.29 4.79
CA LYS A 24 -3.35 8.29 5.74
C LYS A 24 -2.68 7.62 6.91
N HIS A 25 -1.48 8.08 7.28
CA HIS A 25 -0.81 7.61 8.49
C HIS A 25 -1.44 8.27 9.72
N LYS A 26 -2.12 7.49 10.57
CA LYS A 26 -2.94 8.02 11.69
C LYS A 26 -2.19 8.93 12.64
N LYS A 27 -0.95 8.57 13.01
CA LYS A 27 -0.13 9.37 13.92
C LYS A 27 0.40 10.66 13.30
N ARG A 28 0.79 10.64 12.02
CA ARG A 28 1.47 11.76 11.35
C ARG A 28 0.51 12.67 10.61
N GLY A 29 -0.67 12.17 10.25
CA GLY A 29 -1.65 12.87 9.43
C GLY A 29 -1.26 12.98 7.94
N THR A 30 -0.10 12.46 7.54
CA THR A 30 0.37 12.49 6.15
C THR A 30 -0.43 11.51 5.29
N GLU A 31 -0.86 11.98 4.11
CA GLU A 31 -1.50 11.17 3.08
C GLU A 31 -0.45 10.61 2.12
N TYR A 32 -0.69 9.40 1.67
CA TYR A 32 0.14 8.66 0.73
C TYR A 32 -0.77 7.99 -0.28
N ARG A 33 -0.25 7.69 -1.46
CA ARG A 33 -0.92 6.86 -2.44
C ARG A 33 -0.22 5.53 -2.62
N ILE A 34 -0.98 4.48 -2.87
CA ILE A 34 -0.46 3.15 -3.15
C ILE A 34 -0.18 3.03 -4.65
N GLU A 35 1.08 2.75 -4.95
CA GLU A 35 1.59 2.61 -6.31
C GLU A 35 1.30 1.23 -6.87
N MET A 36 1.74 0.20 -6.16
CA MET A 36 1.66 -1.18 -6.60
C MET A 36 1.95 -2.17 -5.48
N PHE A 37 1.58 -3.41 -5.74
CA PHE A 37 1.88 -4.56 -4.90
C PHE A 37 2.90 -5.43 -5.64
N VAL A 38 4.01 -5.71 -4.98
CA VAL A 38 5.07 -6.55 -5.54
C VAL A 38 5.16 -7.82 -4.71
N LYS A 39 4.98 -8.97 -5.34
CA LYS A 39 5.26 -10.25 -4.70
C LYS A 39 6.77 -10.47 -4.71
N ASN A 40 7.37 -10.65 -3.53
CA ASN A 40 8.77 -11.03 -3.43
C ASN A 40 8.92 -12.47 -3.91
N THR A 41 9.84 -12.68 -4.86
CA THR A 41 10.17 -13.98 -5.44
C THR A 41 11.61 -14.41 -5.16
N THR A 42 12.27 -13.77 -4.19
CA THR A 42 13.65 -14.09 -3.78
C THR A 42 13.66 -14.82 -2.43
N ASN A 43 14.21 -16.04 -2.47
CA ASN A 43 14.45 -17.04 -1.43
C ASN A 43 13.90 -16.77 -0.01
N GLU A 44 14.50 -15.88 0.77
CA GLU A 44 14.24 -15.78 2.22
C GLU A 44 12.86 -15.23 2.59
N ARG A 45 12.19 -14.57 1.64
CA ARG A 45 10.86 -13.97 1.80
C ARG A 45 9.97 -14.26 0.61
N ASP A 46 10.23 -15.38 -0.06
CA ASP A 46 9.43 -15.83 -1.20
C ASP A 46 7.95 -15.95 -0.80
N GLY A 47 7.08 -15.31 -1.57
CA GLY A 47 5.65 -15.27 -1.30
C GLY A 47 5.16 -14.04 -0.53
N GLU A 48 6.05 -13.27 0.10
CA GLU A 48 5.65 -12.03 0.78
C GLU A 48 5.18 -10.98 -0.23
N VAL A 49 4.18 -10.18 0.15
CA VAL A 49 3.72 -9.05 -0.66
C VAL A 49 4.24 -7.77 -0.05
N LEU A 50 4.92 -6.97 -0.86
CA LEU A 50 5.34 -5.61 -0.54
C LEU A 50 4.32 -4.63 -1.10
N VAL A 51 3.98 -3.62 -0.29
CA VAL A 51 3.20 -2.46 -0.70
C VAL A 51 4.18 -1.33 -1.00
N ILE A 52 4.14 -0.82 -2.23
CA ILE A 52 4.89 0.36 -2.65
C ILE A 52 3.94 1.56 -2.57
N TYR A 53 4.35 2.62 -1.87
CA TYR A 53 3.54 3.81 -1.69
C TYR A 53 4.41 5.07 -1.69
N SER A 54 3.84 6.18 -2.14
CA SER A 54 4.55 7.46 -2.28
C SER A 54 3.74 8.61 -1.70
N ASP A 55 4.40 9.74 -1.45
CA ASP A 55 3.71 11.00 -1.19
C ASP A 55 3.06 11.56 -2.47
N GLU A 56 2.23 12.59 -2.33
CA GLU A 56 1.45 13.13 -3.45
C GLU A 56 2.33 13.62 -4.61
N ASP A 57 3.49 14.19 -4.27
CA ASP A 57 4.44 14.79 -5.22
C ASP A 57 5.41 13.78 -5.88
N TRP A 58 5.36 12.49 -5.50
CA TRP A 58 6.29 11.43 -5.95
C TRP A 58 7.74 11.60 -5.50
N ASP A 59 8.05 12.58 -4.66
CA ASP A 59 9.41 12.88 -4.22
C ASP A 59 9.96 11.79 -3.28
N ASN A 60 9.07 11.12 -2.54
CA ASN A 60 9.45 10.07 -1.62
C ASN A 60 8.63 8.81 -1.84
N THR A 61 9.32 7.68 -2.02
CA THR A 61 8.73 6.34 -2.19
C THR A 61 9.23 5.38 -1.13
N TRP A 62 8.31 4.58 -0.58
CA TRP A 62 8.60 3.57 0.43
C TRP A 62 8.07 2.20 0.02
N ALA A 63 8.72 1.16 0.54
CA ALA A 63 8.29 -0.23 0.42
C ALA A 63 8.12 -0.81 1.82
N ARG A 64 7.04 -1.55 2.06
CA ARG A 64 6.81 -2.25 3.32
C ARG A 64 6.11 -3.58 3.09
N ASN A 65 6.37 -4.59 3.93
CA ASN A 65 5.58 -5.81 3.92
C ASN A 65 4.09 -5.48 4.18
N ILE A 66 3.19 -6.13 3.47
CA ILE A 66 1.75 -5.86 3.54
C ILE A 66 1.17 -6.07 4.95
N ASP A 67 1.70 -7.02 5.71
CA ASP A 67 1.22 -7.30 7.06
C ASP A 67 1.64 -6.18 8.03
N GLU A 68 2.85 -5.65 7.87
CA GLU A 68 3.34 -4.47 8.59
C GLU A 68 2.63 -3.18 8.13
N PHE A 69 2.25 -3.08 6.85
CA PHE A 69 1.52 -1.93 6.34
C PHE A 69 0.08 -1.92 6.87
N CYS A 70 -0.53 -3.09 7.01
CA CYS A 70 -1.89 -3.25 7.53
C CYS A 70 -1.96 -3.26 9.06
N ASP A 71 -0.85 -3.10 9.79
CA ASP A 71 -0.73 -3.23 11.26
C ASP A 71 -1.58 -2.25 12.11
N GLY A 72 -2.28 -1.33 11.46
CA GLY A 72 -3.17 -0.36 12.08
C GLY A 72 -2.67 1.08 12.05
N ASN A 73 -1.44 1.33 11.59
CA ASN A 73 -0.88 2.68 11.45
C ASN A 73 -1.50 3.50 10.31
N PHE A 74 -2.08 2.83 9.31
CA PHE A 74 -2.72 3.47 8.17
C PHE A 74 -4.24 3.26 8.17
N GLU A 75 -4.93 4.15 7.44
CA GLU A 75 -6.34 4.02 7.06
C GLU A 75 -6.55 4.47 5.62
N ILE A 76 -7.49 3.85 4.91
CA ILE A 76 -7.86 4.24 3.54
C ILE A 76 -8.71 5.51 3.62
N VAL A 77 -8.42 6.51 2.79
CA VAL A 77 -9.10 7.81 2.80
C VAL A 77 -9.76 8.21 1.49
N LYS A 78 -9.31 7.67 0.34
CA LYS A 78 -9.91 7.87 -0.98
C LYS A 78 -9.79 6.58 -1.79
#